data_AF-A0A524CHH4-F1
#
_entry.id   AF-A0A524CHH4-F1
#
_cell.length_a   1.000
_cell.length_b   1.000
_cell.length_c   1.000
_cell.angle_alpha   90.00
_cell.angle_beta   90.00
_cell.angle_gamma   90.00
#
_symmetry.space_group_name_H-M   'P 1'
#
loop_
_entity.id
_entity.type
_entity.pdbx_description
1 polymer ?
#
loop_
_entity_poly.entity_id
_entity_poly.type
_entity_poly.pdbx_seq_one_letter_code
_entity_poly.pdbx_strand_id
1 'polypeptide(L)'
;TYQDCRNEWKDFFIENKIRGKNKGSGGLKNDLEYFIATLTNKIKSNNIKTTSKSSKPLVKYSYHNILRYFKHMVHIDNSECERIWNEEGKLSQTINELKVKAEKANNNQESNEKYYFIHIRDWHDPTNPYQYPEFQNFGFHCIKGSHGADFIKPIEDLITSDSLEQYNIVIDSNTLSCFAGTELDYVLRTIIKNENLLHGNVEMGVFGLVTNIKVKLLAYELNEIYGYKDINICKDLSAGFYNKKHHDGLDYIEEILGIKVLSLEEFKSKFNF
;
A
#
# COMPACT_ATOMS: atom_id res chain seq x y z
N THR A 1 -21.59 -8.32 9.29
CA THR A 1 -20.54 -8.28 10.29
C THR A 1 -19.57 -7.22 9.73
N TYR A 2 -18.41 -6.85 10.27
CA TYR A 2 -17.45 -6.04 9.45
C TYR A 2 -17.16 -6.68 8.04
N GLN A 3 -17.57 -7.94 7.80
CA GLN A 3 -17.49 -8.75 6.58
C GLN A 3 -18.69 -8.51 5.67
N ASP A 4 -19.88 -8.63 6.22
CA ASP A 4 -21.03 -8.26 5.42
C ASP A 4 -21.01 -6.75 5.15
N CYS A 5 -20.37 -5.92 5.99
CA CYS A 5 -20.13 -4.50 5.68
C CYS A 5 -19.13 -4.26 4.55
N ARG A 6 -18.11 -5.12 4.38
CA ARG A 6 -17.03 -4.94 3.38
C ARG A 6 -17.26 -5.67 2.04
N ASN A 7 -18.11 -6.71 1.98
CA ASN A 7 -18.61 -7.26 0.69
C ASN A 7 -19.59 -6.30 0.03
N GLU A 8 -20.38 -5.65 0.85
CA GLU A 8 -21.52 -4.93 0.37
C GLU A 8 -21.02 -3.47 0.06
N TRP A 9 -20.02 -2.95 0.77
CA TRP A 9 -19.25 -1.79 0.28
C TRP A 9 -18.67 -1.97 -1.13
N LYS A 10 -18.34 -3.22 -1.51
CA LYS A 10 -17.81 -3.60 -2.83
C LYS A 10 -18.91 -3.48 -3.91
N ASP A 11 -20.10 -3.99 -3.65
CA ASP A 11 -21.23 -3.96 -4.62
C ASP A 11 -21.79 -2.54 -4.80
N PHE A 12 -21.77 -1.70 -3.76
CA PHE A 12 -22.35 -0.35 -3.80
C PHE A 12 -21.44 0.70 -4.48
N PHE A 13 -20.13 0.68 -4.22
CA PHE A 13 -19.20 1.70 -4.74
C PHE A 13 -18.45 1.28 -6.01
N ILE A 14 -18.32 -0.02 -6.29
CA ILE A 14 -17.59 -0.51 -7.47
C ILE A 14 -18.54 -0.86 -8.61
N GLU A 15 -19.76 -1.36 -8.32
CA GLU A 15 -20.68 -1.82 -9.37
C GLU A 15 -21.72 -0.77 -9.84
N ASN A 16 -21.91 0.37 -9.15
CA ASN A 16 -22.84 1.42 -9.61
C ASN A 16 -22.15 2.81 -9.71
N LYS A 17 -21.62 3.25 -10.86
CA LYS A 17 -22.03 2.95 -12.26
C LYS A 17 -20.86 3.00 -13.25
N ILE A 18 -20.47 1.84 -13.75
CA ILE A 18 -20.07 1.70 -15.16
C ILE A 18 -21.38 1.67 -15.98
N ARG A 19 -21.81 2.82 -16.53
CA ARG A 19 -23.04 3.04 -17.34
C ARG A 19 -24.37 2.69 -16.62
N GLY A 20 -25.30 3.62 -16.38
CA GLY A 20 -25.59 4.78 -17.21
C GLY A 20 -26.20 4.39 -18.57
N LYS A 21 -27.24 3.55 -18.60
CA LYS A 21 -28.31 3.70 -19.59
C LYS A 21 -29.66 3.69 -18.88
N ASN A 22 -30.25 4.88 -18.82
CA ASN A 22 -31.67 5.19 -18.72
C ASN A 22 -32.61 4.03 -18.36
N LYS A 23 -33.19 4.11 -17.15
CA LYS A 23 -34.60 4.43 -16.97
C LYS A 23 -34.85 4.94 -15.52
N GLY A 24 -35.35 6.16 -15.40
CA GLY A 24 -36.06 6.67 -14.20
C GLY A 24 -35.20 7.35 -13.13
N SER A 25 -35.51 8.62 -12.88
CA SER A 25 -34.84 9.59 -12.00
C SER A 25 -34.99 9.34 -10.49
N GLY A 26 -34.67 8.15 -9.99
CA GLY A 26 -34.74 7.80 -8.55
C GLY A 26 -33.63 6.87 -8.00
N GLY A 27 -32.57 6.61 -8.77
CA GLY A 27 -31.67 5.44 -8.59
C GLY A 27 -30.86 5.35 -7.29
N LEU A 28 -30.11 6.38 -6.89
CA LEU A 28 -29.11 6.19 -5.82
C LEU A 28 -29.69 5.95 -4.41
N LYS A 29 -30.87 6.51 -4.10
CA LYS A 29 -31.51 6.33 -2.79
C LYS A 29 -32.08 4.91 -2.64
N ASN A 30 -32.43 4.27 -3.75
CA ASN A 30 -32.95 2.90 -3.78
C ASN A 30 -31.84 1.85 -3.66
N ASP A 31 -30.62 2.13 -4.12
CA ASP A 31 -29.51 1.16 -4.12
C ASP A 31 -28.98 0.90 -2.69
N LEU A 32 -28.93 1.92 -1.83
CA LEU A 32 -28.49 1.78 -0.43
C LEU A 32 -29.60 1.21 0.47
N GLU A 33 -30.87 1.49 0.18
CA GLU A 33 -31.99 0.87 0.91
C GLU A 33 -32.15 -0.62 0.54
N TYR A 34 -31.87 -1.01 -0.71
CA TYR A 34 -31.85 -2.40 -1.18
C TYR A 34 -30.75 -3.25 -0.55
N PHE A 35 -29.55 -2.68 -0.49
CA PHE A 35 -28.37 -3.18 0.21
C PHE A 35 -28.64 -3.54 1.68
N ILE A 36 -29.08 -2.54 2.46
CA ILE A 36 -29.35 -2.72 3.90
C ILE A 36 -30.45 -3.77 4.11
N ALA A 37 -31.47 -3.82 3.24
CA ALA A 37 -32.54 -4.81 3.31
C ALA A 37 -32.06 -6.25 3.03
N THR A 38 -31.13 -6.43 2.08
CA THR A 38 -30.56 -7.73 1.71
C THR A 38 -29.71 -8.31 2.83
N LEU A 39 -28.84 -7.48 3.42
CA LEU A 39 -28.09 -7.85 4.62
C LEU A 39 -29.04 -8.31 5.74
N THR A 40 -30.01 -7.45 6.08
CA THR A 40 -30.96 -7.63 7.20
C THR A 40 -31.78 -8.92 7.11
N ASN A 41 -32.19 -9.35 5.91
CA ASN A 41 -32.95 -10.58 5.72
C ASN A 41 -32.10 -11.85 5.82
N LYS A 42 -30.86 -11.82 5.33
CA LYS A 42 -29.95 -12.98 5.39
C LYS A 42 -29.54 -13.34 6.81
N ILE A 43 -29.58 -12.38 7.72
CA ILE A 43 -29.22 -12.68 9.09
C ILE A 43 -30.44 -13.21 9.86
N LYS A 44 -31.65 -12.71 9.56
CA LYS A 44 -32.90 -13.29 10.09
C LYS A 44 -32.97 -14.79 9.83
N SER A 45 -32.58 -15.24 8.63
CA SER A 45 -32.62 -16.67 8.26
C SER A 45 -31.59 -17.53 8.99
N ASN A 46 -30.55 -16.92 9.59
CA ASN A 46 -29.47 -17.64 10.28
C ASN A 46 -29.63 -17.69 11.82
N ASN A 47 -30.82 -17.39 12.35
CA ASN A 47 -31.22 -17.61 13.75
C ASN A 47 -30.25 -17.09 14.85
N ILE A 48 -29.56 -15.98 14.60
CA ILE A 48 -28.84 -15.25 15.65
C ILE A 48 -29.88 -14.60 16.56
N LYS A 49 -30.08 -15.13 17.78
CA LYS A 49 -31.07 -14.59 18.73
C LYS A 49 -30.72 -13.16 19.15
N THR A 50 -31.47 -12.21 18.62
CA THR A 50 -31.42 -10.80 19.02
C THR A 50 -32.35 -10.57 20.20
N THR A 51 -31.83 -10.14 21.35
CA THR A 51 -32.60 -9.86 22.57
C THR A 51 -33.34 -8.52 22.51
N SER A 52 -34.14 -8.30 21.47
CA SER A 52 -34.99 -7.11 21.32
C SER A 52 -36.37 -7.52 20.85
N LYS A 53 -37.39 -7.28 21.67
CA LYS A 53 -38.82 -7.47 21.35
C LYS A 53 -39.36 -6.34 20.45
N SER A 54 -38.58 -5.88 19.49
CA SER A 54 -39.05 -4.95 18.45
C SER A 54 -38.78 -5.57 17.08
N SER A 55 -39.77 -5.49 16.21
CA SER A 55 -39.97 -6.27 14.99
C SER A 55 -39.03 -5.89 13.82
N LYS A 56 -37.76 -5.58 14.09
CA LYS A 56 -36.70 -5.42 13.08
C LYS A 56 -35.42 -6.15 13.55
N PRO A 57 -34.80 -7.00 12.72
CA PRO A 57 -33.73 -7.89 13.17
C PRO A 57 -32.43 -7.09 13.25
N LEU A 58 -31.90 -6.99 14.46
CA LEU A 58 -30.67 -6.25 14.72
C LEU A 58 -29.50 -7.21 14.69
N VAL A 59 -28.86 -7.25 13.54
CA VAL A 59 -27.81 -8.23 13.33
C VAL A 59 -26.53 -7.70 13.95
N LYS A 60 -26.15 -8.30 15.07
CA LYS A 60 -24.85 -8.04 15.69
C LYS A 60 -23.83 -9.05 15.21
N TYR A 61 -22.75 -8.51 14.70
CA TYR A 61 -22.00 -9.15 13.67
C TYR A 61 -20.59 -8.65 13.99
N SER A 62 -19.87 -9.37 14.87
CA SER A 62 -18.68 -8.84 15.56
C SER A 62 -17.49 -8.66 14.62
N TYR A 63 -16.68 -7.63 14.86
CA TYR A 63 -15.50 -7.27 14.05
C TYR A 63 -14.46 -8.40 13.88
N HIS A 64 -14.41 -9.32 14.83
CA HIS A 64 -13.53 -10.48 14.78
C HIS A 64 -13.95 -11.53 13.74
N ASN A 65 -15.24 -11.69 13.49
CA ASN A 65 -15.78 -12.75 12.61
C ASN A 65 -15.56 -12.47 11.11
N ILE A 66 -14.81 -11.42 10.80
CA ILE A 66 -14.70 -10.75 9.51
C ILE A 66 -13.33 -10.84 8.99
N LEU A 67 -12.43 -10.39 9.83
CA LEU A 67 -11.03 -10.58 9.64
C LEU A 67 -10.79 -12.07 9.43
N ARG A 68 -11.64 -12.95 9.99
CA ARG A 68 -11.63 -14.39 9.72
C ARG A 68 -12.23 -14.83 8.38
N TYR A 69 -13.27 -14.20 7.84
CA TYR A 69 -13.93 -14.60 6.59
C TYR A 69 -13.39 -13.84 5.34
N PHE A 70 -12.87 -12.61 5.50
CA PHE A 70 -12.16 -11.75 4.52
C PHE A 70 -10.67 -11.75 4.78
N LYS A 71 -10.16 -12.82 5.38
CA LYS A 71 -8.75 -12.94 5.73
C LYS A 71 -7.82 -12.77 4.52
N HIS A 72 -8.36 -12.82 3.30
CA HIS A 72 -7.68 -12.59 2.02
C HIS A 72 -7.96 -11.21 1.39
N MET A 73 -8.93 -10.44 1.90
CA MET A 73 -9.26 -9.10 1.38
C MET A 73 -8.57 -7.96 2.13
N VAL A 74 -7.73 -8.22 3.14
CA VAL A 74 -6.97 -7.17 3.84
C VAL A 74 -5.79 -6.73 2.97
N HIS A 75 -6.06 -6.31 1.74
CA HIS A 75 -5.13 -5.44 1.05
C HIS A 75 -5.09 -4.11 1.80
N ILE A 76 -3.90 -3.51 1.87
CA ILE A 76 -3.66 -2.29 2.63
C ILE A 76 -3.96 -1.11 1.71
N ASP A 77 -5.13 -0.52 1.89
CA ASP A 77 -5.50 0.75 1.24
C ASP A 77 -4.95 1.94 2.04
N ASN A 78 -5.15 3.17 1.55
CA ASN A 78 -4.73 4.40 2.23
C ASN A 78 -5.08 4.44 3.74
N SER A 79 -6.31 4.11 4.12
CA SER A 79 -6.75 4.16 5.52
C SER A 79 -6.04 3.14 6.39
N GLU A 80 -5.82 1.93 5.86
CA GLU A 80 -5.10 0.88 6.58
C GLU A 80 -3.59 1.16 6.62
N CYS A 81 -3.03 1.79 5.58
CA CYS A 81 -1.67 2.33 5.58
C CYS A 81 -1.50 3.33 6.71
N GLU A 82 -2.41 4.30 6.85
CA GLU A 82 -2.33 5.32 7.91
C GLU A 82 -2.32 4.67 9.30
N ARG A 83 -3.23 3.70 9.53
CA ARG A 83 -3.37 3.00 10.81
C ARG A 83 -2.13 2.19 11.18
N ILE A 84 -1.52 1.49 10.22
CA ILE A 84 -0.40 0.57 10.48
C ILE A 84 0.94 1.32 10.47
N TRP A 85 1.10 2.25 9.53
CA TRP A 85 2.39 2.82 9.18
C TRP A 85 2.65 4.14 9.90
N ASN A 86 1.62 4.96 10.10
CA ASN A 86 1.72 6.25 10.79
C ASN A 86 1.19 6.19 12.23
N GLU A 87 1.23 5.00 12.85
CA GLU A 87 0.88 4.84 14.27
C GLU A 87 1.72 5.82 15.13
N GLU A 88 1.03 6.59 15.97
CA GLU A 88 1.61 7.62 16.84
C GLU A 88 2.46 8.69 16.12
N GLY A 89 2.30 8.85 14.80
CA GLY A 89 3.05 9.84 14.01
C GLY A 89 4.51 9.49 13.75
N LYS A 90 4.93 8.24 14.03
CA LYS A 90 6.33 7.79 13.86
C LYS A 90 6.83 7.96 12.44
N LEU A 91 6.03 7.56 11.44
CA LEU A 91 6.37 7.76 10.04
C LEU A 91 6.48 9.24 9.71
N SER A 92 5.51 10.05 10.15
CA SER A 92 5.52 11.51 9.95
C SER A 92 6.82 12.16 10.43
N GLN A 93 7.26 11.83 11.65
CA GLN A 93 8.52 12.33 12.19
C GLN A 93 9.71 11.90 11.33
N THR A 94 9.77 10.61 11.00
CA THR A 94 10.88 10.02 10.25
C THR A 94 11.00 10.62 8.84
N ILE A 95 9.87 10.78 8.14
CA ILE A 95 9.84 11.38 6.80
C ILE A 95 10.24 12.86 6.85
N ASN A 96 9.88 13.60 7.90
CA ASN A 96 10.31 14.99 8.07
C ASN A 96 11.83 15.10 8.28
N GLU A 97 12.42 14.23 9.09
CA GLU A 97 13.88 14.19 9.30
C GLU A 97 14.61 13.90 7.99
N LEU A 98 14.15 12.88 7.25
CA LEU A 98 14.68 12.50 5.94
C LEU A 98 14.53 13.62 4.90
N LYS A 99 13.38 14.31 4.88
CA LYS A 99 13.12 15.47 4.02
C LYS A 99 14.13 16.58 4.29
N VAL A 100 14.32 16.98 5.54
CA VAL A 100 15.27 18.03 5.92
C VAL A 100 16.70 17.67 5.53
N LYS A 101 17.11 16.40 5.72
CA LYS A 101 18.42 15.92 5.29
C LYS A 101 18.56 16.01 3.77
N ALA A 102 17.58 15.50 3.02
CA ALA A 102 17.59 15.52 1.56
C ALA A 102 17.61 16.93 0.99
N GLU A 103 16.84 17.87 1.54
CA GLU A 103 16.84 19.28 1.12
C GLU A 103 18.23 19.90 1.26
N LYS A 104 18.93 19.64 2.37
CA LYS A 104 20.29 20.14 2.59
C LYS A 104 21.28 19.53 1.61
N ALA A 105 21.23 18.21 1.42
CA ALA A 105 22.15 17.48 0.55
C ALA A 105 21.93 17.82 -0.94
N ASN A 106 20.67 17.89 -1.37
CA ASN A 106 20.32 18.09 -2.77
C ASN A 106 20.51 19.54 -3.22
N ASN A 107 20.31 20.53 -2.36
CA ASN A 107 20.52 21.94 -2.68
C ASN A 107 21.98 22.40 -2.58
N ASN A 108 22.84 21.63 -1.89
CA ASN A 108 24.27 21.93 -1.84
C ASN A 108 24.98 21.33 -3.07
N GLN A 109 25.55 22.19 -3.92
CA GLN A 109 26.31 21.77 -5.10
C GLN A 109 27.65 21.09 -4.76
N GLU A 110 28.18 21.34 -3.57
CA GLU A 110 29.42 20.71 -3.08
C GLU A 110 29.17 19.41 -2.30
N SER A 111 27.90 19.03 -2.10
CA SER A 111 27.55 17.77 -1.46
C SER A 111 27.81 16.59 -2.39
N ASN A 112 28.55 15.60 -1.90
CA ASN A 112 28.71 14.31 -2.56
C ASN A 112 27.52 13.36 -2.31
N GLU A 113 26.57 13.76 -1.46
CA GLU A 113 25.36 12.99 -1.17
C GLU A 113 24.17 13.61 -1.94
N LYS A 114 23.41 12.75 -2.62
CA LYS A 114 22.10 13.08 -3.21
C LYS A 114 21.07 12.02 -2.83
N TYR A 115 19.86 12.46 -2.53
CA TYR A 115 18.74 11.60 -2.14
C TYR A 115 17.67 11.65 -3.22
N TYR A 116 17.29 10.47 -3.70
CA TYR A 116 16.17 10.27 -4.62
C TYR A 116 15.10 9.44 -3.91
N PHE A 117 13.85 9.86 -4.05
CA PHE A 117 12.69 9.21 -3.48
C PHE A 117 11.87 8.59 -4.59
N ILE A 118 11.81 7.25 -4.63
CA ILE A 118 10.99 6.52 -5.57
C ILE A 118 9.80 5.92 -4.81
N HIS A 119 8.61 6.44 -5.08
CA HIS A 119 7.37 6.07 -4.44
C HIS A 119 6.62 5.08 -5.33
N ILE A 120 6.65 3.80 -4.96
CA ILE A 120 5.95 2.76 -5.71
C ILE A 120 4.52 2.65 -5.16
N ARG A 121 3.53 2.87 -6.03
CA ARG A 121 2.12 2.86 -5.68
C ARG A 121 1.41 1.70 -6.36
N ASP A 122 0.60 0.97 -5.61
CA ASP A 122 -0.32 0.01 -6.21
C ASP A 122 -1.46 0.76 -6.91
N TRP A 123 -1.69 0.47 -8.19
CA TRP A 123 -2.51 1.32 -9.05
C TRP A 123 -3.32 0.50 -10.04
N HIS A 124 -4.48 0.07 -9.57
CA HIS A 124 -5.25 -0.97 -10.23
C HIS A 124 -6.37 -0.44 -11.12
N ASP A 125 -6.56 -1.08 -12.27
CA ASP A 125 -7.68 -0.83 -13.19
C ASP A 125 -8.64 -2.02 -13.14
N PRO A 126 -9.86 -1.86 -12.56
CA PRO A 126 -10.81 -2.96 -12.43
C PRO A 126 -11.38 -3.43 -13.78
N THR A 127 -11.17 -2.66 -14.84
CA THR A 127 -11.57 -3.02 -16.21
C THR A 127 -10.49 -3.79 -16.96
N ASN A 128 -9.27 -3.86 -16.43
CA ASN A 128 -8.17 -4.59 -17.05
C ASN A 128 -8.25 -6.08 -16.71
N PRO A 129 -8.50 -6.97 -17.71
CA PRO A 129 -8.67 -8.39 -17.45
C PRO A 129 -7.41 -9.09 -16.94
N TYR A 130 -6.22 -8.54 -17.19
CA TYR A 130 -4.96 -9.11 -16.69
C TYR A 130 -4.80 -8.96 -15.18
N GLN A 131 -5.58 -8.08 -14.53
CA GLN A 131 -5.55 -7.87 -13.08
C GLN A 131 -6.62 -8.71 -12.34
N TYR A 132 -7.54 -9.36 -13.05
CA TYR A 132 -8.55 -10.21 -12.42
C TYR A 132 -7.98 -11.35 -11.56
N PRO A 133 -6.89 -12.06 -11.94
CA PRO A 133 -6.30 -13.06 -11.06
C PRO A 133 -5.85 -12.48 -9.71
N GLU A 134 -5.34 -11.25 -9.71
CA GLU A 134 -4.94 -10.56 -8.49
C GLU A 134 -6.16 -10.16 -7.65
N PHE A 135 -7.20 -9.60 -8.28
CA PHE A 135 -8.45 -9.27 -7.57
C PHE A 135 -9.18 -10.49 -7.03
N GLN A 136 -9.05 -11.66 -7.65
CA GLN A 136 -9.59 -12.92 -7.11
C GLN A 136 -8.89 -13.33 -5.81
N ASN A 137 -7.58 -13.06 -5.71
CA ASN A 137 -6.79 -13.38 -4.53
C ASN A 137 -6.95 -12.34 -3.41
N PHE A 138 -6.98 -11.04 -3.75
CA PHE A 138 -6.88 -9.95 -2.77
C PHE A 138 -8.12 -9.05 -2.68
N GLY A 139 -9.12 -9.24 -3.55
CA GLY A 139 -10.25 -8.34 -3.69
C GLY A 139 -9.90 -7.08 -4.49
N PHE A 140 -10.86 -6.16 -4.65
CA PHE A 140 -10.56 -4.84 -5.24
C PHE A 140 -9.87 -3.98 -4.19
N HIS A 141 -8.77 -3.35 -4.58
CA HIS A 141 -7.92 -2.54 -3.72
C HIS A 141 -7.12 -1.57 -4.57
N CYS A 142 -6.67 -0.47 -3.97
CA CYS A 142 -5.85 0.56 -4.61
C CYS A 142 -6.31 0.89 -6.04
N ILE A 143 -7.63 1.02 -6.21
CA ILE A 143 -8.23 1.29 -7.51
C ILE A 143 -7.81 2.68 -7.95
N LYS A 144 -7.34 2.79 -9.19
CA LYS A 144 -6.88 4.03 -9.80
C LYS A 144 -7.90 5.15 -9.62
N GLY A 145 -7.44 6.25 -9.02
CA GLY A 145 -8.25 7.45 -8.74
C GLY A 145 -9.24 7.30 -7.59
N SER A 146 -9.17 6.20 -6.82
CA SER A 146 -9.92 6.05 -5.58
C SER A 146 -9.08 6.46 -4.39
N HIS A 147 -9.75 6.87 -3.30
CA HIS A 147 -9.09 7.19 -2.03
C HIS A 147 -8.18 6.07 -1.53
N GLY A 148 -8.56 4.81 -1.75
CA GLY A 148 -7.78 3.67 -1.29
C GLY A 148 -6.41 3.55 -1.97
N ALA A 149 -6.20 4.23 -3.10
CA ALA A 149 -4.93 4.26 -3.82
C ALA A 149 -4.09 5.51 -3.52
N ASP A 150 -4.62 6.49 -2.78
CA ASP A 150 -3.87 7.70 -2.47
C ASP A 150 -2.70 7.42 -1.53
N PHE A 151 -1.65 8.22 -1.61
CA PHE A 151 -0.60 8.21 -0.59
C PHE A 151 -1.13 8.77 0.73
N ILE A 152 -0.63 8.24 1.84
CA ILE A 152 -0.91 8.81 3.15
C ILE A 152 -0.19 10.14 3.33
N LYS A 153 -0.70 10.98 4.24
CA LYS A 153 -0.31 12.39 4.34
C LYS A 153 1.20 12.63 4.45
N PRO A 154 1.96 11.88 5.28
CA PRO A 154 3.41 12.07 5.37
C PRO A 154 4.15 11.87 4.03
N ILE A 155 3.71 10.89 3.24
CA ILE A 155 4.30 10.58 1.95
C ILE A 155 3.85 11.60 0.89
N GLU A 156 2.57 12.00 0.92
CA GLU A 156 2.06 13.09 0.08
C GLU A 156 2.86 14.38 0.30
N ASP A 157 3.10 14.78 1.55
CA ASP A 157 3.84 16.00 1.90
C ASP A 157 5.31 15.99 1.45
N LEU A 158 5.90 14.79 1.34
CA LEU A 158 7.24 14.62 0.76
C LEU A 158 7.20 14.73 -0.76
N ILE A 159 6.23 14.08 -1.42
CA ILE A 159 6.06 14.10 -2.88
C ILE A 159 5.78 15.52 -3.37
N THR A 160 4.94 16.28 -2.69
CA THR A 160 4.54 17.64 -3.08
C THR A 160 5.49 18.72 -2.57
N SER A 161 6.70 18.35 -2.15
CA SER A 161 7.68 19.33 -1.67
C SER A 161 8.38 20.02 -2.83
N ASP A 162 8.12 21.32 -3.02
CA ASP A 162 8.74 22.13 -4.09
C ASP A 162 10.27 22.04 -4.10
N SER A 163 10.90 22.01 -2.91
CA SER A 163 12.35 21.88 -2.71
C SER A 163 12.94 20.56 -3.21
N LEU A 164 12.11 19.53 -3.40
CA LEU A 164 12.51 18.18 -3.75
C LEU A 164 11.74 17.62 -4.95
N GLU A 165 11.00 18.45 -5.70
CA GLU A 165 10.11 18.00 -6.78
C GLU A 165 10.85 17.10 -7.79
N GLN A 166 12.03 17.52 -8.24
CA GLN A 166 12.85 16.75 -9.20
C GLN A 166 13.47 15.46 -8.65
N TYR A 167 13.41 15.25 -7.33
CA TYR A 167 13.95 14.08 -6.64
C TYR A 167 12.85 13.12 -6.17
N ASN A 168 11.58 13.49 -6.30
CA ASN A 168 10.43 12.66 -5.97
C ASN A 168 9.83 12.07 -7.25
N ILE A 169 9.81 10.74 -7.33
CA ILE A 169 9.36 10.02 -8.52
C ILE A 169 8.30 9.03 -8.09
N VAL A 170 7.09 9.14 -8.65
CA VAL A 170 6.01 8.18 -8.41
C VAL A 170 6.00 7.14 -9.53
N ILE A 171 6.02 5.87 -9.16
CA ILE A 171 5.87 4.73 -10.08
C ILE A 171 4.59 3.99 -9.75
N ASP A 172 3.63 4.05 -10.67
CA ASP A 172 2.41 3.25 -10.60
C ASP A 172 2.72 1.82 -11.04
N SER A 173 2.51 0.85 -10.15
CA SER A 173 2.59 -0.58 -10.44
C SER A 173 1.19 -1.20 -10.38
N ASN A 174 0.85 -1.99 -11.39
CA ASN A 174 -0.43 -2.69 -11.50
C ASN A 174 -0.30 -4.21 -11.34
N THR A 175 0.87 -4.67 -10.91
CA THR A 175 1.15 -6.07 -10.60
C THR A 175 1.87 -6.19 -9.26
N LEU A 176 2.10 -7.41 -8.80
CA LEU A 176 2.94 -7.65 -7.64
C LEU A 176 4.39 -7.17 -7.84
N SER A 177 4.93 -7.30 -9.05
CA SER A 177 6.27 -6.83 -9.40
C SER A 177 6.30 -5.31 -9.45
N CYS A 178 7.34 -4.73 -8.87
CA CYS A 178 7.56 -3.29 -8.93
C CYS A 178 8.22 -2.87 -10.25
N PHE A 179 8.68 -3.84 -11.06
CA PHE A 179 9.37 -3.63 -12.31
C PHE A 179 8.51 -3.95 -13.53
N ALA A 180 7.79 -5.07 -13.50
CA ALA A 180 7.03 -5.56 -14.65
C ALA A 180 5.96 -4.56 -15.09
N GLY A 181 6.09 -4.08 -16.34
CA GLY A 181 5.14 -3.11 -16.91
C GLY A 181 5.23 -1.71 -16.31
N THR A 182 6.34 -1.37 -15.65
CA THR A 182 6.59 -0.05 -15.06
C THR A 182 7.88 0.58 -15.62
N GLU A 183 8.10 1.86 -15.31
CA GLU A 183 9.32 2.59 -15.67
C GLU A 183 10.44 2.51 -14.62
N LEU A 184 10.30 1.67 -13.58
CA LEU A 184 11.23 1.65 -12.43
C LEU A 184 12.69 1.41 -12.87
N ASP A 185 12.92 0.43 -13.74
CA ASP A 185 14.24 0.10 -14.28
C ASP A 185 14.84 1.26 -15.09
N TYR A 186 14.02 1.91 -15.91
CA TYR A 186 14.44 3.10 -16.66
C TYR A 186 14.81 4.26 -15.74
N VAL A 187 14.00 4.51 -14.71
CA VAL A 187 14.24 5.57 -13.71
C VAL A 187 15.54 5.33 -12.96
N LEU A 188 15.75 4.12 -12.44
CA LEU A 188 16.97 3.78 -11.69
C LEU A 188 18.22 3.96 -12.57
N ARG A 189 18.20 3.47 -13.82
CA ARG A 189 19.31 3.67 -14.77
C ARG A 189 19.54 5.14 -15.10
N THR A 190 18.47 5.93 -15.19
CA THR A 190 18.57 7.37 -15.46
C THR A 190 19.23 8.11 -14.31
N ILE A 191 18.84 7.81 -13.06
CA ILE A 191 19.47 8.37 -11.86
C ILE A 191 20.95 8.02 -11.84
N ILE A 192 21.30 6.74 -12.00
CA ILE A 192 22.70 6.27 -12.01
C ILE A 192 23.53 7.02 -13.06
N LYS A 193 22.97 7.17 -14.27
CA LYS A 193 23.64 7.87 -15.36
C LYS A 193 23.84 9.36 -15.05
N ASN A 194 22.81 10.03 -14.55
CA ASN A 194 22.86 11.47 -14.27
C ASN A 194 23.84 11.79 -13.15
N GLU A 195 23.90 10.95 -12.12
CA GLU A 195 24.80 11.08 -10.98
C GLU A 195 26.21 10.49 -11.25
N ASN A 196 26.47 10.02 -12.48
CA ASN A 196 27.73 9.37 -12.88
C ASN A 196 28.16 8.24 -11.91
N LEU A 197 27.18 7.49 -11.39
CA LEU A 197 27.42 6.42 -10.44
C LEU A 197 27.74 5.11 -11.17
N LEU A 198 28.51 4.26 -10.50
CA LEU A 198 28.60 2.85 -10.87
C LEU A 198 27.40 2.12 -10.28
N HIS A 199 26.83 1.18 -11.04
CA HIS A 199 25.67 0.40 -10.62
C HIS A 199 25.85 -0.26 -9.23
N GLY A 200 27.05 -0.74 -8.92
CA GLY A 200 27.37 -1.37 -7.63
C GLY A 200 27.51 -0.41 -6.44
N ASN A 201 27.53 0.90 -6.68
CA ASN A 201 27.73 1.93 -5.66
C ASN A 201 26.42 2.66 -5.28
N VAL A 202 25.27 2.15 -5.73
CA VAL A 202 23.98 2.73 -5.37
C VAL A 202 23.55 2.16 -4.02
N GLU A 203 23.51 3.02 -3.01
CA GLU A 203 22.95 2.67 -1.71
C GLU A 203 21.43 2.83 -1.72
N MET A 204 20.71 1.75 -1.41
CA MET A 204 19.25 1.72 -1.47
C MET A 204 18.64 1.49 -0.10
N GLY A 205 17.83 2.43 0.35
CA GLY A 205 16.96 2.28 1.50
C GLY A 205 15.54 1.92 1.05
N VAL A 206 15.01 0.80 1.53
CA VAL A 206 13.67 0.32 1.16
C VAL A 206 12.84 0.12 2.41
N PHE A 207 11.62 0.63 2.40
CA PHE A 207 10.64 0.42 3.45
C PHE A 207 9.23 0.61 2.91
N GLY A 208 8.22 0.06 3.61
CA GLY A 208 6.82 0.19 3.23
C GLY A 208 6.03 -1.11 3.36
N LEU A 209 4.96 -1.21 2.58
CA LEU A 209 3.93 -2.22 2.73
C LEU A 209 3.69 -2.96 1.40
N VAL A 210 3.35 -4.26 1.39
CA VAL A 210 3.31 -5.20 2.52
C VAL A 210 4.63 -5.97 2.57
N THR A 211 5.25 -6.11 3.76
CA THR A 211 6.60 -6.71 3.91
C THR A 211 6.72 -8.06 3.20
N ASN A 212 5.75 -8.95 3.40
CA ASN A 212 5.78 -10.32 2.88
C ASN A 212 5.33 -10.48 1.42
N ILE A 213 5.00 -9.37 0.74
CA ILE A 213 4.66 -9.36 -0.70
C ILE A 213 5.55 -8.34 -1.41
N LYS A 214 5.14 -7.06 -1.48
CA LYS A 214 5.79 -6.07 -2.35
C LYS A 214 7.20 -5.71 -1.89
N VAL A 215 7.44 -5.52 -0.60
CA VAL A 215 8.80 -5.22 -0.10
C VAL A 215 9.73 -6.39 -0.37
N LYS A 216 9.31 -7.62 -0.04
CA LYS A 216 10.09 -8.85 -0.31
C LYS A 216 10.35 -9.05 -1.80
N LEU A 217 9.33 -8.86 -2.65
CA LEU A 217 9.48 -9.06 -4.09
C LEU A 217 10.38 -7.98 -4.70
N LEU A 218 10.22 -6.71 -4.30
CA LEU A 218 11.12 -5.62 -4.68
C LEU A 218 12.57 -5.91 -4.27
N ALA A 219 12.79 -6.38 -3.03
CA ALA A 219 14.12 -6.75 -2.55
C ALA A 219 14.74 -7.87 -3.38
N TYR A 220 13.96 -8.91 -3.71
CA TYR A 220 14.38 -9.99 -4.60
C TYR A 220 14.71 -9.47 -6.01
N GLU A 221 13.83 -8.67 -6.61
CA GLU A 221 14.04 -8.14 -7.96
C GLU A 221 15.28 -7.26 -8.01
N LEU A 222 15.43 -6.31 -7.07
CA LEU A 222 16.60 -5.46 -6.97
C LEU A 222 17.89 -6.28 -6.85
N ASN A 223 17.92 -7.31 -5.99
CA ASN A 223 19.15 -8.06 -5.70
C ASN A 223 19.50 -9.10 -6.77
N GLU A 224 18.55 -9.95 -7.11
CA GLU A 224 18.77 -11.16 -7.92
C GLU A 224 18.58 -10.91 -9.42
N ILE A 225 17.63 -10.04 -9.78
CA ILE A 225 17.30 -9.78 -11.18
C ILE A 225 18.10 -8.58 -11.70
N TYR A 226 18.16 -7.49 -10.94
CA TYR A 226 18.81 -6.25 -11.35
C TYR A 226 20.21 -6.07 -10.77
N GLY A 227 20.63 -6.88 -9.80
CA GLY A 227 22.03 -6.93 -9.34
C GLY A 227 22.46 -5.80 -8.40
N TYR A 228 21.52 -5.09 -7.77
CA TYR A 228 21.83 -4.12 -6.71
C TYR A 228 22.25 -4.84 -5.42
N LYS A 229 23.36 -4.41 -4.80
CA LYS A 229 23.95 -5.14 -3.67
C LYS A 229 23.94 -4.39 -2.34
N ASP A 230 23.97 -3.05 -2.32
CA ASP A 230 23.82 -2.28 -1.07
C ASP A 230 22.35 -1.90 -0.83
N ILE A 231 21.53 -2.92 -0.58
CA ILE A 231 20.12 -2.77 -0.24
C ILE A 231 19.97 -2.92 1.27
N ASN A 232 19.23 -2.00 1.88
CA ASN A 232 18.97 -1.97 3.31
C ASN A 232 17.45 -1.82 3.53
N ILE A 233 16.83 -2.78 4.21
CA ILE A 233 15.39 -2.73 4.53
C ILE A 233 15.20 -2.14 5.92
N CYS A 234 14.35 -1.12 6.09
CA CYS A 234 13.94 -0.66 7.42
C CYS A 234 12.76 -1.50 7.92
N LYS A 235 12.99 -2.39 8.89
CA LYS A 235 11.93 -3.24 9.46
C LYS A 235 10.88 -2.43 10.20
N ASP A 236 11.32 -1.38 10.90
CA ASP A 236 10.49 -0.55 11.77
C ASP A 236 9.61 0.47 11.02
N LEU A 237 9.85 0.62 9.72
CA LEU A 237 9.04 1.38 8.75
C LEU A 237 8.40 0.45 7.72
N SER A 238 8.31 -0.84 8.01
CA SER A 238 7.65 -1.82 7.16
C SER A 238 6.64 -2.61 7.97
N ALA A 239 5.59 -3.12 7.34
CA ALA A 239 4.65 -4.01 8.00
C ALA A 239 4.08 -5.07 7.06
N GLY A 240 3.89 -6.27 7.60
CA GLY A 240 3.21 -7.37 6.94
C GLY A 240 1.70 -7.34 7.21
N PHE A 241 0.95 -8.27 6.61
CA PHE A 241 -0.49 -8.41 6.92
C PHE A 241 -0.78 -8.69 8.41
N TYR A 242 0.18 -9.31 9.09
CA TYR A 242 0.18 -9.57 10.53
C TYR A 242 1.61 -9.92 10.95
N ASN A 243 1.89 -9.87 12.25
CA ASN A 243 3.24 -10.03 12.81
C ASN A 243 3.98 -11.24 12.25
N LYS A 244 3.39 -12.45 12.29
CA LYS A 244 4.08 -13.63 11.75
C LYS A 244 4.46 -13.46 10.28
N LYS A 245 3.57 -12.92 9.42
CA LYS A 245 3.90 -12.71 8.00
C LYS A 245 4.96 -11.64 7.80
N HIS A 246 4.93 -10.56 8.59
CA HIS A 246 5.97 -9.55 8.58
C HIS A 246 7.35 -10.20 8.83
N HIS A 247 7.49 -10.97 9.90
CA HIS A 247 8.73 -11.66 10.24
C HIS A 247 9.12 -12.70 9.18
N ASP A 248 8.19 -13.57 8.74
CA ASP A 248 8.46 -14.53 7.64
C ASP A 248 9.00 -13.82 6.37
N GLY A 249 8.57 -12.58 6.11
CA GLY A 249 9.04 -11.76 4.99
C GLY A 249 10.44 -11.19 5.23
N LEU A 250 10.72 -10.70 6.43
CA LEU A 250 12.05 -10.20 6.82
C LEU A 250 13.08 -11.32 6.86
N ASP A 251 12.74 -12.47 7.45
CA ASP A 251 13.64 -13.64 7.54
C ASP A 251 14.06 -14.09 6.14
N TYR A 252 13.12 -14.11 5.17
CA TYR A 252 13.46 -14.41 3.78
C TYR A 252 14.44 -13.39 3.18
N ILE A 253 14.21 -12.09 3.41
CA ILE A 253 15.07 -11.02 2.89
C ILE A 253 16.48 -11.14 3.50
N GLU A 254 16.58 -11.36 4.80
CA GLU A 254 17.86 -11.39 5.51
C GLU A 254 18.61 -12.70 5.28
N GLU A 255 17.98 -13.83 5.56
CA GLU A 255 18.64 -15.14 5.59
C GLU A 255 18.80 -15.77 4.21
N ILE A 256 17.85 -15.52 3.29
CA ILE A 256 17.88 -16.13 1.94
C ILE A 256 18.51 -15.20 0.93
N LEU A 257 18.18 -13.90 0.93
CA LEU A 257 18.75 -12.94 -0.04
C LEU A 257 20.04 -12.27 0.47
N GLY A 258 20.39 -12.42 1.75
CA GLY A 258 21.56 -11.77 2.34
C GLY A 258 21.47 -10.24 2.38
N ILE A 259 20.25 -9.68 2.32
CA ILE A 259 20.00 -8.24 2.34
C ILE A 259 19.92 -7.77 3.80
N LYS A 260 20.53 -6.63 4.12
CA LYS A 260 20.53 -6.10 5.48
C LYS A 260 19.13 -5.66 5.89
N VAL A 261 18.67 -6.13 7.06
CA VAL A 261 17.42 -5.71 7.69
C VAL A 261 17.75 -4.90 8.94
N LEU A 262 17.46 -3.60 8.88
CA LEU A 262 17.86 -2.61 9.89
C LEU A 262 16.66 -2.19 10.75
N SER A 263 16.91 -1.94 12.04
CA SER A 263 16.03 -1.10 12.86
C SER A 263 15.99 0.35 12.35
N LEU A 264 15.05 1.13 12.84
CA LEU A 264 14.94 2.55 12.48
C LEU A 264 16.23 3.31 12.81
N GLU A 265 16.82 3.09 13.97
CA GLU A 265 18.04 3.79 14.40
C GLU A 265 19.25 3.40 13.53
N GLU A 266 19.39 2.12 13.20
CA GLU A 266 20.44 1.65 12.28
C GLU A 266 20.22 2.21 10.87
N PHE A 267 18.97 2.28 10.42
CA PHE A 267 18.62 2.82 9.11
C PHE A 267 18.91 4.33 9.03
N LYS A 268 18.53 5.10 10.05
CA LYS A 268 18.88 6.52 10.21
C LYS A 268 20.38 6.73 10.20
N SER A 269 21.12 5.90 10.95
CA SER A 269 22.58 5.96 10.95
C SER A 269 23.20 5.61 9.60
N LYS A 270 22.62 4.67 8.84
CA LYS A 270 23.11 4.29 7.49
C LYS A 270 22.91 5.41 6.48
N PHE A 271 21.79 6.12 6.55
CA PHE A 271 21.42 7.17 5.59
C PHE A 271 21.59 8.59 6.12
N ASN A 272 22.22 8.76 7.29
CA ASN A 272 22.60 10.04 7.90
C ASN A 272 21.44 11.05 8.08
N PHE A 273 20.28 10.62 8.58
CA PHE A 273 19.13 11.51 8.85
C PHE A 273 18.53 11.35 10.24
#